data_AF-A0A973TBP4-F1
#
_entry.id   AF-A0A973TBP4-F1
#
_cell.length_a   1.000
_cell.length_b   1.000
_cell.length_c   1.000
_cell.angle_alpha   90.00
_cell.angle_beta   90.00
_cell.angle_gamma   90.00
#
_symmetry.space_group_name_H-M   'P 1'
#
loop_
_entity.id
_entity.type
_entity.pdbx_description
1 polymer ?
#
loop_
_entity_poly.entity_id
_entity_poly.type
_entity_poly.pdbx_seq_one_letter_code
_entity_poly.pdbx_strand_id
1 'polypeptide(L)'
;MARAGLPAVLPAAGHEVRARHAFRGMRTVEHYFTVPLDHSAPRDGSGETITVFAREYVSANHSEEAAARLPWLLFLQGGPGGRG
;
A
#
# COMPACT_ATOMS: atom_id res chain seq x y z
N MET A 1 -19.54 21.06 21.78
CA MET A 1 -18.06 21.19 21.78
C MET A 1 -17.49 20.17 20.80
N ALA A 2 -17.48 20.48 19.51
CA ALA A 2 -16.93 19.61 18.48
C ALA A 2 -15.41 19.76 18.47
N ARG A 3 -14.65 18.69 18.68
CA ARG A 3 -13.21 18.68 18.45
C ARG A 3 -12.99 18.74 16.94
N ALA A 4 -12.57 19.90 16.45
CA ALA A 4 -11.97 20.01 15.13
C ALA A 4 -10.76 19.07 15.09
N GLY A 5 -10.83 18.02 14.28
CA GLY A 5 -9.67 17.20 13.97
C GLY A 5 -8.63 18.11 13.31
N LEU A 6 -7.42 18.14 13.86
CA LEU A 6 -6.28 18.77 13.21
C LEU A 6 -6.16 18.20 11.79
N PRO A 7 -5.92 19.03 10.75
CA PRO A 7 -5.68 18.51 9.42
C PRO A 7 -4.48 17.57 9.52
N ALA A 8 -4.69 16.30 9.17
CA ALA A 8 -3.60 15.36 9.00
C ALA A 8 -2.72 15.96 7.89
N VAL A 9 -1.54 16.44 8.27
CA VAL A 9 -0.47 16.72 7.31
C VAL A 9 -0.20 15.38 6.66
N LEU A 10 -0.74 15.16 5.45
CA LEU A 10 -0.53 13.92 4.73
C LEU A 10 0.97 13.83 4.49
N PRO A 11 1.63 12.74 4.92
CA PRO A 11 3.06 12.65 4.76
C PRO A 11 3.40 12.73 3.27
N ALA A 12 4.51 13.41 2.96
CA ALA A 12 5.22 13.23 1.71
C ALA A 12 5.35 11.74 1.41
N ALA A 13 5.38 11.37 0.12
CA ALA A 13 5.29 9.99 -0.36
C ALA A 13 5.83 8.92 0.61
N GLY A 14 4.99 7.95 0.97
CA GLY A 14 5.26 7.02 2.06
C GLY A 14 4.62 5.65 1.86
N HIS A 15 5.13 4.66 2.57
CA HIS A 15 4.66 3.28 2.54
C HIS A 15 4.30 2.83 3.95
N GLU A 16 3.12 2.22 4.10
CA GLU A 16 2.72 1.58 5.35
C GLU A 16 2.07 0.20 5.09
N VAL A 17 2.22 -0.68 6.07
CA VAL A 17 1.52 -1.96 6.12
C VAL A 17 0.40 -1.85 7.15
N ARG A 18 -0.86 -2.00 6.72
CA ARG A 18 -2.02 -1.80 7.61
C ARG A 18 -2.60 -3.08 8.16
N ALA A 19 -2.48 -4.20 7.45
CA ALA A 19 -3.03 -5.47 7.89
C ALA A 19 -2.23 -6.67 7.39
N ARG A 20 -2.31 -7.76 8.16
CA ARG A 20 -1.81 -9.09 7.79
C ARG A 20 -2.90 -10.10 8.08
N HIS A 21 -3.16 -10.99 7.12
CA HIS A 21 -4.16 -12.04 7.27
C HIS A 21 -3.59 -13.39 6.86
N ALA A 22 -4.13 -14.47 7.42
CA ALA A 22 -3.82 -15.83 7.00
C ALA A 22 -5.13 -16.59 6.76
N PHE A 23 -5.31 -17.15 5.56
CA PHE A 23 -6.47 -17.96 5.24
C PHE A 23 -6.12 -18.95 4.13
N ARG A 24 -6.74 -20.14 4.16
CA ARG A 24 -6.66 -21.16 3.09
C ARG A 24 -5.23 -21.45 2.59
N GLY A 25 -4.26 -21.55 3.50
CA GLY A 25 -2.86 -21.87 3.15
C GLY A 25 -2.06 -20.69 2.56
N MET A 26 -2.56 -19.47 2.71
CA MET A 26 -1.93 -18.25 2.21
C MET A 26 -1.88 -17.18 3.29
N ARG A 27 -0.80 -16.40 3.29
CA ARG A 27 -0.63 -15.18 4.07
C ARG A 27 -0.73 -13.99 3.14
N THR A 28 -1.45 -12.95 3.58
CA THR A 28 -1.60 -11.71 2.83
C THR A 28 -1.15 -10.53 3.67
N VAL A 29 -0.57 -9.54 3.00
CA VAL A 29 -0.17 -8.27 3.61
C VAL A 29 -0.75 -7.14 2.79
N GLU A 30 -1.32 -6.16 3.47
CA GLU A 30 -1.93 -4.99 2.86
C GLU A 30 -0.96 -3.81 2.91
N HIS A 31 -0.50 -3.39 1.74
CA HIS A 31 0.42 -2.27 1.55
C HIS A 31 -0.36 -1.07 1.05
N TYR A 32 -0.12 0.08 1.67
CA TYR A 32 -0.66 1.36 1.26
C TYR A 32 0.50 2.29 0.96
N PHE A 33 0.48 2.86 -0.25
CA PHE A 33 1.48 3.80 -0.72
C PHE A 33 0.81 5.15 -0.92
N THR A 34 1.22 6.16 -0.17
CA THR A 34 0.88 7.55 -0.49
C THR A 34 1.86 8.03 -1.55
N VAL A 35 1.34 8.45 -2.69
CA VAL A 35 2.15 8.92 -3.83
C VAL A 35 1.57 10.24 -4.35
N PRO A 36 2.37 11.09 -5.03
CA PRO A 36 1.84 12.29 -5.67
C PRO A 36 0.74 11.95 -6.67
N LEU A 37 -0.27 12.80 -6.76
CA LEU A 37 -1.28 12.74 -7.83
C LEU A 37 -0.64 13.13 -9.17
N ASP A 38 0.17 14.19 -9.17
CA ASP A 38 1.00 14.60 -10.30
C ASP A 38 2.47 14.30 -10.01
N HIS A 39 3.02 13.32 -10.72
CA HIS A 39 4.42 12.91 -10.58
C HIS A 39 5.43 13.87 -11.23
N SER A 40 4.96 14.85 -12.01
CA SER A 40 5.78 15.89 -12.65
C SER A 40 5.91 17.16 -11.80
N ALA A 41 5.05 17.33 -10.80
CA ALA A 41 5.04 18.50 -9.93
C ALA A 41 6.30 18.59 -9.04
N PRO A 42 6.73 19.81 -8.66
CA PRO A 42 7.80 20.01 -7.69
C PRO A 42 7.53 19.25 -6.38
N ARG A 43 8.58 18.63 -5.83
CA ARG A 43 8.50 17.86 -4.57
C ARG A 43 8.63 18.75 -3.33
N ASP A 44 8.02 19.93 -3.34
CA ASP A 44 8.05 20.88 -2.23
C ASP A 44 7.01 20.58 -1.13
N GLY A 45 6.21 19.52 -1.31
CA GLY A 45 5.21 19.06 -0.35
C GLY A 45 3.86 19.76 -0.46
N SER A 46 3.66 20.63 -1.45
CA SER A 46 2.39 21.32 -1.70
C SER A 46 1.42 20.57 -2.63
N GLY A 47 1.90 19.50 -3.30
CA GLY A 47 1.14 18.72 -4.26
C GLY A 47 0.12 17.76 -3.63
N GLU A 48 -1.00 17.54 -4.32
CA GLU A 48 -2.00 16.54 -3.95
C GLU A 48 -1.44 15.12 -4.04
N THR A 49 -2.02 14.20 -3.27
CA THR A 49 -1.60 12.81 -3.20
C THR A 49 -2.76 11.86 -3.42
N ILE A 50 -2.45 10.67 -3.91
CA ILE A 50 -3.36 9.52 -3.92
C ILE A 50 -2.79 8.40 -3.06
N THR A 51 -3.67 7.48 -2.63
CA THR A 51 -3.25 6.26 -1.95
C THR A 51 -3.44 5.07 -2.86
N VAL A 52 -2.34 4.38 -3.17
CA VAL A 52 -2.34 3.12 -3.91
C VAL A 52 -2.36 1.96 -2.92
N PHE A 53 -3.34 1.07 -3.09
CA PHE A 53 -3.42 -0.18 -2.35
C PHE A 53 -2.76 -1.32 -3.15
N ALA A 54 -1.94 -2.13 -2.50
CA ALA A 54 -1.44 -3.38 -3.04
C ALA A 54 -1.54 -4.49 -1.99
N ARG A 55 -1.82 -5.72 -2.46
CA ARG A 55 -1.89 -6.89 -1.59
C ARG A 55 -0.79 -7.88 -1.97
N GLU A 56 0.10 -8.15 -1.02
CA GLU A 56 1.07 -9.23 -1.12
C GLU A 56 0.37 -10.55 -0.83
N TYR A 57 0.75 -11.60 -1.54
CA TYR A 57 0.29 -12.96 -1.33
C TYR A 57 1.50 -13.90 -1.25
N VAL A 58 1.59 -14.67 -0.17
CA VAL A 58 2.66 -15.66 0.05
C VAL A 58 2.06 -16.98 0.52
N SER A 59 2.59 -18.10 0.04
CA SER A 59 2.21 -19.42 0.57
C SER A 59 2.54 -19.53 2.06
N ALA A 60 1.59 -20.05 2.86
CA ALA A 60 1.80 -20.30 4.28
C ALA A 60 2.87 -21.40 4.55
N ASN A 61 3.31 -22.12 3.50
CA ASN A 61 4.36 -23.14 3.61
C ASN A 61 5.77 -22.55 3.69
N HIS A 62 5.96 -21.26 3.34
CA HIS A 62 7.22 -20.57 3.58
C HIS A 62 7.24 -20.00 5.00
N SER A 63 8.40 -20.03 5.68
CA SER A 63 8.61 -19.19 6.87
C SER A 63 8.63 -17.70 6.49
N GLU A 64 8.60 -16.81 7.48
CA GLU A 64 8.71 -15.37 7.23
C GLU A 64 10.07 -14.98 6.62
N GLU A 65 11.16 -15.55 7.14
CA GLU A 65 12.51 -15.27 6.64
C GLU A 65 12.72 -15.83 5.25
N ALA A 66 12.17 -17.01 4.96
CA ALA A 66 12.21 -17.60 3.63
C ALA A 66 11.41 -16.75 2.64
N ALA A 67 10.19 -16.33 3.02
CA ALA A 67 9.34 -15.47 2.20
C ALA A 67 10.01 -14.12 1.88
N ALA A 68 10.63 -13.48 2.87
CA ALA A 68 11.31 -12.19 2.70
C ALA A 68 12.49 -12.23 1.70
N ARG A 69 12.98 -13.41 1.34
CA ARG A 69 14.05 -13.60 0.35
C ARG A 69 13.55 -14.00 -1.04
N LEU A 70 12.26 -14.24 -1.20
CA LEU A 70 11.67 -14.54 -2.51
C LEU A 70 11.63 -13.27 -3.38
N PRO A 71 11.81 -13.39 -4.70
CA PRO A 71 11.62 -12.25 -5.59
C PRO A 71 10.16 -11.83 -5.66
N TRP A 72 9.91 -10.54 -5.87
CA TRP A 72 8.57 -10.01 -6.07
C TRP A 72 8.04 -10.34 -7.46
N LEU A 73 6.83 -10.89 -7.53
CA LEU A 73 6.05 -10.98 -8.75
C LEU A 73 4.95 -9.91 -8.71
N LEU A 74 4.97 -9.00 -9.68
CA LEU A 74 3.99 -7.92 -9.77
C LEU A 74 2.85 -8.33 -10.70
N PHE A 75 1.63 -8.33 -10.16
CA PHE A 75 0.40 -8.48 -10.94
C PHE A 75 -0.37 -7.16 -10.91
N LEU A 76 -0.68 -6.64 -12.10
CA LEU A 76 -1.51 -5.45 -12.29
C LEU A 76 -2.78 -5.89 -13.02
N GLN A 77 -3.93 -5.78 -12.36
CA GLN A 77 -5.22 -6.27 -12.87
C GLN A 77 -5.58 -5.70 -14.26
N GLY A 78 -5.15 -4.46 -14.56
CA GLY A 78 -5.55 -3.72 -15.77
C GLY A 78 -6.99 -3.17 -15.68
N GLY A 79 -7.44 -2.50 -16.75
CA GLY A 79 -8.77 -1.86 -16.86
C GLY A 79 -9.05 -0.71 -15.86
N PRO A 80 -9.98 0.21 -16.14
CA PRO A 80 -10.48 1.13 -15.12
C PRO A 80 -11.60 0.47 -14.28
N GLY A 81 -11.59 0.71 -12.96
CA GLY A 81 -12.71 0.34 -12.07
C GLY A 81 -12.74 -1.13 -11.59
N GLY A 82 -11.62 -1.85 -11.68
CA GLY A 82 -11.50 -3.20 -11.13
C GLY A 82 -11.76 -3.25 -9.62
N ARG A 83 -12.46 -4.30 -9.15
CA ARG A 83 -12.55 -4.63 -7.71
C ARG A 83 -11.53 -5.71 -7.39
N GLY A 84 -10.40 -5.32 -6.79
CA GLY A 84 -9.45 -6.25 -6.16
C GLY A 84 -9.85 -6.62 -4.73
#